data_AF-A0A7J9TB78-F1
#
_entry.id   AF-A0A7J9TB78-F1
#
_cell.length_a   1.000
_cell.length_b   1.000
_cell.length_c   1.000
_cell.angle_alpha   90.00
_cell.angle_beta   90.00
_cell.angle_gamma   90.00
#
_symmetry.space_group_name_H-M   'P 1'
#
loop_
_entity.id
_entity.type
_entity.pdbx_description
1 polymer ?
#
loop_
_entity_poly.entity_id
_entity_poly.type
_entity_poly.pdbx_seq_one_letter_code
_entity_poly.pdbx_strand_id
1 'polypeptide(L)' 'MQSHSASHHHYNLRLEIDGILKSFAIPKTPPTESGIKRLAIQTKDHPLKYADFEGEIPK' A
#
# COMPACT_ATOMS: atom_id res chain seq x y z
N MET A 1 -6.37 -1.87 -3.31
CA MET A 1 -5.22 -2.49 -2.60
C MET A 1 -4.36 -3.18 -3.63
N GLN A 2 -3.09 -2.80 -3.73
CA GLN A 2 -2.18 -3.42 -4.69
C GLN A 2 -1.35 -4.48 -3.96
N SER A 3 -1.38 -5.72 -4.45
CA SER A 3 -0.46 -6.78 -4.01
C SER A 3 0.88 -6.58 -4.70
N HIS A 4 1.95 -6.38 -3.93
CA HIS A 4 3.29 -6.22 -4.46
C HIS A 4 4.12 -7.45 -4.11
N SER A 5 4.46 -8.23 -5.14
CA SER A 5 5.35 -9.40 -5.03
C SER A 5 6.82 -8.96 -5.12
N ALA A 6 7.32 -8.31 -4.07
CA ALA A 6 8.77 -8.16 -3.86
C ALA A 6 9.34 -9.42 -3.18
N SER A 7 10.58 -9.38 -2.65
CA SER A 7 11.21 -10.51 -1.93
C SER A 7 10.37 -11.07 -0.77
N HIS A 8 9.45 -10.27 -0.23
CA HIS A 8 8.40 -10.66 0.71
C HIS A 8 7.05 -10.12 0.21
N HIS A 9 6.03 -10.97 0.25
CA HIS A 9 4.65 -10.62 -0.09
C HIS A 9 4.14 -9.53 0.85
N HIS A 10 3.69 -8.40 0.30
CA HIS A 10 3.10 -7.32 1.08
C HIS A 10 2.00 -6.60 0.30
N TYR A 11 1.17 -5.89 1.03
CA TYR A 11 0.04 -5.13 0.49
C TYR A 11 0.32 -3.64 0.63
N ASN A 12 0.05 -2.87 -0.42
CA ASN A 12 0.14 -1.42 -0.36
C ASN A 12 -1.26 -0.82 -0.17
N LEU A 13 -1.43 -0.09 0.94
CA LEU A 13 -2.56 0.77 1.22
C LEU A 13 -2.20 2.18 0.78
N ARG A 14 -3.06 2.81 -0.01
CA ARG A 14 -2.93 4.21 -0.43
C ARG A 14 -4.22 4.92 -0.07
N LEU A 15 -4.10 6.03 0.65
CA LEU A 15 -5.23 6.89 1.01
C LEU A 15 -5.00 8.25 0.38
N GLU A 16 -5.96 8.72 -0.41
CA GLU A 16 -5.96 10.08 -0.94
C GLU A 16 -6.31 11.05 0.18
N ILE A 17 -5.38 11.95 0.49
CA ILE A 17 -5.54 13.02 1.47
C ILE A 17 -4.90 14.28 0.88
N ASP A 18 -5.67 15.37 0.79
CA ASP A 18 -5.21 16.67 0.29
C ASP A 18 -4.53 16.61 -1.09
N GLY A 19 -5.03 15.75 -1.99
CA GLY A 19 -4.51 15.58 -3.34
C GLY A 19 -3.20 14.78 -3.45
N ILE A 20 -2.81 14.09 -2.38
CA ILE A 20 -1.61 13.23 -2.32
C ILE A 20 -2.01 11.84 -1.81
N LEU A 21 -1.38 10.78 -2.33
CA LEU A 21 -1.56 9.43 -1.83
C LEU A 21 -0.60 9.14 -0.67
N LYS A 22 -1.11 9.24 0.55
CA LYS A 22 -0.43 8.72 1.74
C LYS A 22 -0.36 7.20 1.62
N SER A 23 0.85 6.68 1.57
CA SER A 23 1.10 5.28 1.24
C SER A 23 1.65 4.52 2.45
N PHE A 24 1.20 3.27 2.61
CA PHE A 24 1.60 2.38 3.68
C PHE A 24 1.82 0.96 3.15
N ALA A 25 2.92 0.34 3.53
CA ALA A 25 3.18 -1.08 3.31
C ALA A 25 2.68 -1.91 4.49
N ILE A 26 1.86 -2.91 4.20
CA ILE A 26 1.30 -3.86 5.16
C ILE A 26 1.92 -5.24 4.87
N PRO A 27 2.86 -5.73 5.69
CA PRO A 27 3.58 -6.98 5.42
C PRO A 27 2.73 -8.25 5.53
N LYS A 28 1.52 -8.15 6.11
CA LYS A 28 0.61 -9.28 6.29
C LYS A 28 -0.70 -9.00 5.58
N THR A 29 -1.47 -10.05 5.33
CA THR A 29 -2.82 -9.94 4.77
C THR A 29 -3.65 -8.92 5.56
N PRO A 30 -4.29 -7.96 4.87
CA PRO A 30 -5.21 -7.01 5.48
C PRO A 30 -6.30 -7.73 6.28
N PRO A 31 -6.73 -7.16 7.41
CA PRO A 31 -7.79 -7.77 8.20
C PRO A 31 -9.13 -7.62 7.46
N THR A 32 -9.92 -8.70 7.42
CA THR A 32 -11.29 -8.71 6.91
C THR A 32 -12.34 -8.50 8.01
N GLU A 33 -11.91 -8.55 9.27
CA GLU A 33 -12.76 -8.44 10.46
C GLU A 33 -12.28 -7.31 11.36
N SER A 34 -13.21 -6.67 12.06
CA SER A 34 -12.92 -5.62 13.04
C SER A 34 -12.19 -6.17 14.26
N GLY A 35 -11.31 -5.37 14.87
CA GLY A 35 -10.56 -5.74 16.08
C GLY A 35 -9.19 -6.37 15.81
N ILE A 36 -8.93 -6.80 14.56
CA ILE A 36 -7.62 -7.33 14.16
C ILE A 36 -6.69 -6.17 13.76
N LYS A 37 -5.62 -5.96 14.53
CA LYS A 37 -4.61 -4.94 14.25
C LYS A 37 -3.52 -5.49 13.31
N ARG A 38 -3.11 -4.71 12.30
CA ARG A 38 -1.96 -5.00 11.43
C ARG A 38 -0.96 -3.85 11.48
N LEU A 39 0.31 -4.19 11.35
CA LEU A 39 1.38 -3.20 11.18
C LEU A 39 1.24 -2.55 9.79
N ALA A 40 1.15 -1.22 9.78
CA ALA A 40 1.20 -0.41 8.57
C ALA A 40 2.44 0.48 8.66
N ILE A 41 3.39 0.27 7.75
CA ILE A 41 4.64 1.04 7.70
C ILE A 41 4.45 2.16 6.69
N GLN A 42 4.53 3.41 7.13
CA GLN A 42 4.40 4.55 6.23
C GLN A 42 5.55 4.55 5.21
N THR A 43 5.20 4.64 3.93
CA THR A 43 6.14 4.77 2.82
C THR A 43 6.04 6.18 2.23
N LYS A 44 6.86 6.46 1.21
CA LYS A 44 6.85 7.78 0.54
C LYS A 44 5.47 8.08 -0.03
N ASP A 45 5.10 9.35 0.04
CA ASP A 45 3.89 9.86 -0.58
C ASP A 45 3.98 9.69 -2.10
N HIS A 46 2.84 9.38 -2.74
CA HIS A 46 2.75 9.20 -4.19
C HIS A 46 1.78 10.21 -4.81
N PRO A 47 2.01 10.65 -6.05
CA PRO A 47 1.04 11.46 -6.79
C PRO A 47 -0.22 10.64 -7.10
N LEU A 48 -1.38 11.30 -7.22
CA LEU A 48 -2.68 10.65 -7.49
C LEU A 48 -2.66 9.72 -8.72
N LYS A 49 -1.86 10.06 -9.73
CA LYS A 49 -1.67 9.24 -10.94
C LYS A 49 -1.13 7.84 -10.67
N TYR A 50 -0.60 7.59 -9.47
CA TYR A 50 -0.09 6.28 -9.05
C TYR A 50 -1.18 5.37 -8.47
N ALA A 51 -2.40 5.86 -8.26
CA ALA A 51 -3.53 5.04 -7.82
C ALA A 51 -3.89 3.96 -8.86
N ASP A 52 -3.86 4.35 -10.14
CA ASP A 52 -4.21 3.48 -11.27
C ASP A 52 -2.99 2.80 -11.91
N PHE A 53 -1.80 3.00 -11.35
CA PHE A 53 -0.58 2.39 -11.87
C PHE A 53 -0.55 0.89 -11.53
N GLU A 54 -0.66 0.06 -12.57
CA GLU A 54 -0.31 -1.36 -12.56
C GLU A 54 0.92 -1.56 -13.45
N GLY A 55 2.05 -1.96 -12.85
CA GLY A 55 3.30 -2.19 -13.55
C GLY A 55 4.38 -2.74 -12.61
N GLU A 56 5.40 -3.38 -13.17
CA GLU A 56 6.55 -3.85 -12.39
C GLU A 56 7.44 -2.66 -12.01
N ILE A 57 7.69 -2.48 -10.72
CA ILE A 57 8.68 -1.53 -10.24
C ILE A 57 10.06 -2.18 -10.46
N PRO A 58 10.94 -1.61 -11.29
CA PRO A 58 12.27 -2.16 -11.51
C PRO A 58 13.07 -2.14 -10.20
N LYS A 59 13.88 -3.18 -10.01
CA LYS A 59 14.62 -3.47 -8.77
C LYS A 59 15.83 -2.55 -8.57
#